data_AF-A0A4R1AQ49-F1
#
_entry.id   AF-A0A4R1AQ49-F1
#
_cell.length_a   1.000
_cell.length_b   1.000
_cell.length_c   1.000
_cell.angle_alpha   90.00
_cell.angle_beta   90.00
_cell.angle_gamma   90.00
#
_symmetry.space_group_name_H-M   'P 1'
#
loop_
_entity.id
_entity.type
_entity.pdbx_description
1 polymer ?
#
loop_
_entity_poly.entity_id
_entity_poly.type
_entity_poly.pdbx_seq_one_letter_code
_entity_poly.pdbx_strand_id
1 'polypeptide(L)'
;MNGEHVYAWQKFTDKMDKLIEMNHKDLLNPYEIEKQIGILSDDLKRLFEHHNIKLNSAWDIAKIKRKKDFKTLYKLHFQQRLSLNEIYRQYGYSQLYVKRVFKEHGLEHLGFVNQNK
;
A
#
# COMPACT_ATOMS: atom_id res chain seq x y z
N MET A 1 33.37 1.66 -31.94
CA MET A 1 33.15 2.17 -30.58
C MET A 1 31.74 1.79 -30.19
N ASN A 2 31.57 0.76 -29.36
CA ASN A 2 30.27 0.45 -28.78
C ASN A 2 30.04 1.46 -27.66
N GLY A 3 29.27 2.52 -27.94
CA GLY A 3 28.84 3.44 -26.89
C GLY A 3 28.07 2.64 -25.86
N GLU A 4 28.57 2.57 -24.62
CA GLU A 4 27.85 1.94 -23.52
C GLU A 4 26.49 2.63 -23.41
N HIS A 5 25.42 1.88 -23.66
CA HIS A 5 24.07 2.38 -23.56
C HIS A 5 23.76 2.56 -22.07
N VAL A 6 24.06 3.75 -21.53
CA VAL A 6 23.74 4.10 -20.14
C VAL A 6 22.22 4.15 -20.04
N TYR A 7 21.64 3.15 -19.37
CA TYR A 7 20.20 3.13 -19.18
C TYR A 7 19.79 4.26 -18.22
N ALA A 8 18.66 4.91 -18.48
CA ALA A 8 18.18 6.03 -17.68
C ALA A 8 18.02 5.70 -16.20
N TRP A 9 17.79 4.43 -15.85
CA TRP A 9 17.70 3.96 -14.48
C TRP A 9 19.04 3.93 -13.73
N GLN A 10 20.18 3.81 -14.42
CA GLN A 10 21.51 3.69 -13.78
C GLN A 10 21.91 4.94 -12.98
N LYS A 11 21.36 6.11 -13.33
CA LYS A 11 21.57 7.37 -12.59
C LYS A 11 20.85 7.42 -11.23
N PHE A 12 20.06 6.40 -10.90
CA PHE A 12 19.32 6.30 -9.64
C PHE A 12 19.85 5.19 -8.72
N THR A 13 20.93 4.51 -9.11
CA THR A 13 21.56 3.46 -8.29
C THR A 13 22.05 3.99 -6.95
N ASP A 14 22.52 5.25 -6.90
CA ASP A 14 22.90 5.97 -5.68
C ASP A 14 21.72 6.19 -4.70
N LYS A 15 20.48 6.11 -5.20
CA LYS A 15 19.24 6.30 -4.43
C LYS A 15 18.54 4.99 -4.09
N MET A 16 19.19 3.85 -4.31
CA MET A 16 18.53 2.53 -4.20
C MET A 16 17.92 2.29 -2.81
N ASP A 17 18.64 2.60 -1.73
CA ASP A 17 18.14 2.44 -0.36
C ASP A 17 16.85 3.24 -0.11
N LYS A 18 16.80 4.47 -0.61
CA LYS A 18 15.62 5.34 -0.52
C LYS A 18 14.45 4.76 -1.32
N LEU A 19 14.70 4.26 -2.53
CA LEU A 19 13.64 3.68 -3.37
C LEU A 19 13.08 2.40 -2.73
N ILE A 20 13.94 1.57 -2.11
CA ILE A 20 13.52 0.39 -1.34
C ILE A 20 12.63 0.82 -0.18
N GLU A 21 13.05 1.81 0.60
CA GLU A 21 12.28 2.36 1.72
C GLU A 21 10.91 2.87 1.27
N MET A 22 10.85 3.67 0.20
CA MET A 22 9.60 4.16 -0.36
C MET A 22 8.65 3.02 -0.75
N ASN A 23 9.15 1.97 -1.41
CA ASN A 23 8.30 0.88 -1.90
C ASN A 23 7.92 -0.15 -0.83
N HIS A 24 8.81 -0.45 0.12
CA HIS A 24 8.64 -1.53 1.10
C HIS A 24 8.19 -1.06 2.48
N LYS A 25 8.63 0.12 2.91
CA LYS A 25 8.30 0.67 4.23
C LYS A 25 7.14 1.66 4.14
N ASP A 26 7.28 2.67 3.28
CA ASP A 26 6.25 3.71 3.08
C ASP A 26 5.08 3.20 2.24
N LEU A 27 5.28 2.06 1.57
CA LEU A 27 4.28 1.38 0.75
C LEU A 27 3.74 2.31 -0.34
N LEU A 28 4.67 3.00 -1.02
CA LEU A 28 4.41 3.79 -2.22
C LEU A 28 4.54 2.91 -3.46
N ASN A 29 3.54 3.01 -4.33
CA ASN A 29 3.53 2.27 -5.57
C ASN A 29 4.44 2.95 -6.61
N PRO A 30 4.83 2.26 -7.70
CA PRO A 30 5.77 2.80 -8.69
C PRO A 30 5.38 4.18 -9.23
N TYR A 31 4.08 4.42 -9.45
CA TYR A 31 3.59 5.71 -9.94
C TYR A 31 3.69 6.83 -8.89
N GLU A 32 3.50 6.51 -7.60
CA GLU A 32 3.72 7.46 -6.51
C GLU A 32 5.20 7.80 -6.35
N ILE A 33 6.08 6.81 -6.49
CA ILE A 33 7.54 7.00 -6.45
C ILE A 33 8.00 7.84 -7.64
N GLU A 34 7.47 7.59 -8.83
CA GLU A 34 7.73 8.37 -10.04
C GLU A 34 7.40 9.84 -9.83
N LYS A 35 6.24 10.16 -9.26
CA LYS A 35 5.85 11.55 -8.95
C LYS A 35 6.79 12.25 -7.96
N GLN A 36 7.37 11.51 -7.03
CA GLN A 36 8.21 12.08 -5.98
C GLN A 36 9.68 12.22 -6.38
N ILE A 37 10.21 11.29 -7.17
CA ILE A 37 11.64 11.19 -7.48
C ILE A 37 11.95 11.44 -8.96
N GLY A 38 10.94 11.39 -9.84
CA GLY A 38 11.09 11.58 -11.28
C GLY A 38 11.73 10.39 -12.01
N ILE A 39 11.78 9.21 -11.38
CA ILE A 39 12.15 7.96 -12.05
C ILE A 39 10.89 7.34 -12.67
N LEU A 40 10.91 7.07 -13.98
CA LEU A 40 9.78 6.42 -14.63
C LEU A 40 9.53 5.04 -14.03
N SER A 41 8.26 4.65 -13.91
CA SER A 41 7.87 3.36 -13.32
C SER A 41 8.57 2.15 -13.98
N ASP A 42 8.77 2.17 -15.30
CA ASP A 42 9.49 1.12 -16.04
C ASP A 42 10.98 1.09 -15.73
N ASP A 43 11.60 2.26 -15.57
CA ASP A 43 13.01 2.39 -15.19
C ASP A 43 13.22 1.94 -13.73
N LEU A 44 12.28 2.26 -12.84
CA LEU A 44 12.28 1.79 -11.46
C LEU A 44 12.18 0.26 -11.41
N LYS A 45 11.32 -0.33 -12.25
CA LYS A 45 11.19 -1.79 -12.36
C LYS A 45 12.51 -2.44 -12.79
N ARG A 46 13.14 -1.91 -13.85
CA ARG A 46 14.44 -2.43 -14.34
C ARG A 46 15.55 -2.29 -13.30
N LEU A 47 15.59 -1.17 -12.58
CA LEU A 47 16.54 -0.97 -11.48
C LEU A 47 16.36 -2.02 -10.39
N PHE A 48 15.13 -2.24 -9.94
CA PHE A 48 14.83 -3.24 -8.91
C PHE A 48 15.19 -4.66 -9.36
N GLU A 49 14.83 -5.02 -10.59
CA GLU A 49 15.19 -6.31 -11.20
C GLU A 49 16.70 -6.49 -11.30
N HIS A 50 17.43 -5.46 -11.72
CA HIS A 50 18.90 -5.49 -11.82
C HIS A 50 19.57 -5.78 -10.47
N HIS A 51 19.03 -5.24 -9.39
CA HIS A 51 19.51 -5.47 -8.03
C HIS A 51 18.90 -6.71 -7.34
N ASN A 52 18.14 -7.54 -8.07
CA ASN A 52 17.45 -8.72 -7.55
C ASN A 52 16.49 -8.42 -6.38
N ILE A 53 15.86 -7.23 -6.41
CA ILE A 53 14.89 -6.80 -5.40
C ILE A 53 13.50 -6.83 -6.02
N LYS A 54 12.54 -7.44 -5.31
CA LYS A 54 11.15 -7.45 -5.76
C LYS A 54 10.55 -6.05 -5.64
N LEU A 55 10.04 -5.49 -6.73
CA LEU A 55 9.23 -4.27 -6.69
C LEU A 55 7.78 -4.62 -6.32
N ASN A 56 7.26 -4.04 -5.23
CA ASN A 56 5.85 -4.22 -4.86
C ASN A 56 4.96 -3.43 -5.83
N SER A 57 4.01 -4.13 -6.44
CA SER A 57 2.97 -3.50 -7.24
C SER A 57 1.97 -2.73 -6.37
N ALA A 58 1.12 -1.92 -7.01
CA ALA A 58 -0.01 -1.28 -6.32
C ALA A 58 -0.91 -2.30 -5.59
N TRP A 59 -1.08 -3.50 -6.15
CA TRP A 59 -1.88 -4.55 -5.54
C TRP A 59 -1.20 -5.17 -4.31
N ASP A 60 0.10 -5.45 -4.40
CA ASP A 60 0.89 -5.95 -3.26
C ASP A 60 0.85 -4.95 -2.10
N ILE A 61 1.10 -3.68 -2.41
CA ILE A 61 1.04 -2.56 -1.46
C ILE A 61 -0.33 -2.49 -0.78
N ALA A 62 -1.40 -2.53 -1.56
CA ALA A 62 -2.76 -2.46 -1.01
C ALA A 62 -3.05 -3.65 -0.09
N LYS A 63 -2.57 -4.85 -0.44
CA LYS A 63 -2.69 -6.06 0.41
C LYS A 63 -1.88 -5.91 1.71
N ILE A 64 -0.67 -5.37 1.64
CA ILE A 64 0.17 -5.13 2.83
C ILE A 64 -0.48 -4.09 3.75
N LYS A 65 -0.98 -2.97 3.21
CA LYS A 65 -1.69 -1.93 3.97
C LYS A 65 -2.90 -2.53 4.71
N ARG A 66 -3.75 -3.28 3.99
CA ARG A 66 -4.92 -3.95 4.59
C ARG A 66 -4.55 -4.94 5.69
N LYS A 67 -3.47 -5.70 5.52
CA LYS A 67 -2.96 -6.61 6.57
C LYS A 67 -2.48 -5.85 7.80
N LYS A 68 -1.80 -4.71 7.63
CA LYS A 68 -1.38 -3.84 8.75
C LYS A 68 -2.60 -3.27 9.49
N ASP A 69 -3.61 -2.81 8.75
CA ASP A 69 -4.78 -2.14 9.33
C ASP A 69 -5.76 -3.11 10.02
N PHE A 70 -5.67 -4.41 9.73
CA PHE A 70 -6.59 -5.42 10.25
C PHE A 70 -6.74 -5.37 11.77
N LYS A 71 -5.63 -5.35 12.51
CA LYS A 71 -5.66 -5.37 13.99
C LYS A 71 -6.42 -4.17 14.56
N THR A 72 -6.19 -2.99 14.00
CA THR A 72 -6.86 -1.75 14.41
C THR A 72 -8.35 -1.81 14.07
N LEU A 73 -8.69 -2.14 12.82
CA LEU A 73 -10.08 -2.22 12.38
C LEU A 73 -10.86 -3.28 13.14
N TYR A 74 -10.23 -4.42 13.47
CA TYR A 74 -10.83 -5.45 14.28
C TYR A 74 -11.18 -4.94 15.68
N LYS A 75 -10.25 -4.24 16.34
CA LYS A 75 -10.50 -3.63 17.65
C LYS A 75 -11.64 -2.62 17.60
N LEU A 76 -11.62 -1.70 16.64
CA LEU A 76 -12.66 -0.67 16.49
C LEU A 76 -14.05 -1.31 16.27
N HIS A 77 -14.14 -2.30 15.38
CA HIS A 77 -15.42 -2.84 14.96
C HIS A 77 -15.97 -3.93 15.90
N PHE A 78 -15.15 -4.91 16.26
CA PHE A 78 -15.61 -6.09 17.02
C PHE A 78 -15.50 -5.90 18.53
N GLN A 79 -14.49 -5.17 19.02
CA GLN A 79 -14.29 -4.97 20.46
C GLN A 79 -14.99 -3.70 20.96
N GLN A 80 -14.79 -2.58 20.25
CA GLN A 80 -15.39 -1.29 20.61
C GLN A 80 -16.78 -1.06 20.01
N ARG A 81 -17.25 -2.00 19.19
CA ARG A 81 -18.61 -1.99 18.60
C ARG A 81 -18.92 -0.75 17.76
N LEU A 82 -17.90 -0.13 17.15
CA LEU A 82 -18.13 0.97 16.21
C LEU A 82 -18.69 0.43 14.88
N SER A 83 -19.73 1.10 14.38
CA SER A 83 -20.25 0.88 13.04
C SER A 83 -19.23 1.30 11.98
N LEU A 84 -19.38 0.77 10.77
CA LEU A 84 -18.52 1.16 9.65
C LEU A 84 -18.63 2.67 9.33
N ASN A 85 -19.79 3.28 9.62
CA ASN A 85 -20.00 4.72 9.49
C ASN A 85 -19.19 5.52 10.50
N GLU A 86 -19.18 5.09 11.76
CA GLU A 86 -18.38 5.74 12.81
C GLU A 86 -16.90 5.59 12.54
N ILE A 87 -16.46 4.40 12.10
CA ILE A 87 -15.08 4.16 11.70
C ILE A 87 -14.67 5.09 10.56
N TYR A 88 -15.53 5.27 9.55
CA TYR A 88 -15.27 6.22 8.46
C TYR A 88 -15.18 7.67 8.96
N ARG A 89 -16.16 8.12 9.75
CA ARG A 89 -16.22 9.51 10.25
C ARG A 89 -15.05 9.86 11.17
N GLN A 90 -14.62 8.94 12.02
CA GLN A 90 -13.60 9.20 13.04
C GLN A 90 -12.18 8.90 12.54
N TYR A 91 -12.00 7.90 11.66
CA TYR A 91 -10.68 7.40 11.27
C TYR A 91 -10.43 7.42 9.76
N GLY A 92 -11.42 7.84 8.94
CA GLY A 92 -11.28 8.00 7.49
C GLY A 92 -11.31 6.70 6.68
N TYR A 93 -11.43 5.52 7.30
CA TYR A 93 -11.49 4.26 6.56
C TYR A 93 -12.86 4.09 5.90
N SER A 94 -12.89 4.06 4.56
CA SER A 94 -14.14 3.85 3.83
C SER A 94 -14.76 2.49 4.18
N GLN A 95 -16.09 2.42 4.19
CA GLN A 95 -16.78 1.18 4.55
C GLN A 95 -16.37 0.01 3.65
N LEU A 96 -16.21 0.24 2.33
CA LEU A 96 -15.78 -0.77 1.38
C LEU A 96 -14.37 -1.28 1.69
N TYR A 97 -13.46 -0.38 2.10
CA TYR A 97 -12.11 -0.76 2.52
C TYR A 97 -12.16 -1.65 3.76
N VAL A 98 -12.90 -1.25 4.79
CA VAL A 98 -13.04 -2.03 6.04
C VAL A 98 -13.65 -3.41 5.77
N LYS A 99 -14.72 -3.47 4.98
CA LYS A 99 -15.33 -4.75 4.56
C LYS A 99 -14.33 -5.65 3.85
N ARG A 100 -13.51 -5.09 2.96
CA ARG A 100 -12.47 -5.84 2.25
C ARG A 100 -11.40 -6.36 3.20
N VAL A 101 -10.94 -5.54 4.15
CA VAL A 101 -9.96 -5.96 5.18
C VAL A 101 -10.47 -7.17 5.96
N PHE A 102 -11.73 -7.14 6.42
CA PHE A 102 -12.32 -8.26 7.15
C PHE A 102 -12.50 -9.50 6.28
N LYS A 103 -13.02 -9.33 5.06
CA LYS A 103 -13.20 -10.43 4.10
C LYS A 103 -11.89 -11.15 3.80
N GLU A 104 -10.79 -10.42 3.63
CA GLU A 104 -9.47 -11.00 3.38
C GLU A 104 -8.91 -11.79 4.59
N HIS A 105 -9.49 -11.61 5.78
CA HIS A 105 -9.16 -12.36 6.99
C HIS A 105 -10.26 -13.35 7.40
N GLY A 106 -11.20 -13.67 6.50
CA GLY A 106 -12.28 -14.63 6.76
C GLY A 106 -13.35 -14.15 7.73
N LEU A 107 -13.48 -12.83 7.94
CA LEU A 107 -14.48 -12.24 8.82
C LEU A 107 -15.55 -11.50 8.03
N GLU A 108 -16.80 -11.67 8.45
CA GLU A 108 -17.90 -10.80 8.06
C GLU A 108 -18.06 -9.67 9.06
N HIS A 109 -18.37 -8.48 8.56
CA HIS A 109 -18.61 -7.33 9.44
C HIS A 109 -19.94 -7.51 10.18
N LEU A 110 -20.04 -6.94 11.38
CA LEU A 110 -21.27 -6.91 12.15
C LEU A 110 -22.29 -5.99 11.47
N GLY A 111 -23.53 -6.44 11.41
CA GLY A 111 -24.68 -5.60 11.09
C GLY A 111 -25.09 -4.83 12.34
N PHE A 112 -24.84 -3.53 12.37
CA PHE A 112 -25.44 -2.66 13.38
C PHE A 112 -26.79 -2.20 12.84
N VAL A 113 -27.87 -2.79 13.34
CA VAL A 113 -29.21 -2.23 13.16
C VAL A 113 -29.23 -0.94 13.98
N ASN A 114 -29.60 0.19 13.35
CA ASN A 114 -29.75 1.48 14.02
C ASN A 114 -30.46 1.29 15.37
N GLN A 115 -29.72 1.42 16.47
CA GLN A 115 -30.30 1.39 17.83
C GLN A 115 -30.95 2.73 18.19
N ASN A 116 -30.90 3.71 17.29
CA ASN A 116 -31.63 4.97 17.45
C ASN A 116 -33.05 4.79 16.90
N LYS A 117 -33.94 4.32 17.79
CA LYS A 117 -35.33 4.77 17.81
C LYS A 117 -35.40 6.12 18.52
#